data_AF-A0A448ZF42-F1
#
_entry.id   AF-A0A448ZF42-F1
#
_cell.length_a   1.000
_cell.length_b   1.000
_cell.length_c   1.000
_cell.angle_alpha   90.00
_cell.angle_beta   90.00
_cell.angle_gamma   90.00
#
_symmetry.space_group_name_H-M   'P 1'
#
loop_
_entity.id
_entity.type
_entity.pdbx_description
1 polymer ?
#
loop_
_entity_poly.entity_id
_entity_poly.type
_entity_poly.pdbx_seq_one_letter_code
_entity_poly.pdbx_strand_id
1 'polypeptide(L)'
;MSKSEDSPDEHSTSSEKETKDDVFLMAAREKKKRLKSNGTELGDERGQWLKNLRWTISCDNNEKAANFADCSLIVKADCNGVAASIQNKVQDGAETSSERVYVVHRIVLGMQSDYFRTIFATSFVEAQTRTTTIVLPSPVVTHLHFENLLDFLYGRGLILNDFNAVSMVYLGDYFQVKKVKEESQAFIGLSMDDDPSSWFQDDSGHHKSQELTRIYQDAKSLHMSDLQQSVLQTCARHPEVMANNIELSNVPVVEFWKLVWDARKNYPDQTVASLKKWSESAAHFIGTHQDSIDRDLFCKLIVADSLPVISPDAAATLMEQEQFFLSAEDRNDEELTCLQERCTNALYNSRTGAWQLAQKDPIILMNLYKQLSKLPLIVMKTIILKTMNMEPKGVFVRVIGAGTESCNGVYKLLFHSNSKLVFVQDGVFNEEKGQFEIYPSKGRFLITFKSFYLYSQNVIRSQESCMPPKTGWLACGHAKNPPPKLNYI
;
A
#
# COMPACT_ATOMS: atom_id res chain seq x y z
N MET A 1 -14.17 -0.82 68.53
CA MET A 1 -12.92 -1.26 67.87
C MET A 1 -13.11 -1.06 66.39
N SER A 2 -12.74 0.14 65.95
CA SER A 2 -12.77 0.64 64.59
C SER A 2 -11.44 0.32 63.92
N LYS A 3 -11.47 -0.31 62.74
CA LYS A 3 -10.34 -0.31 61.80
C LYS A 3 -10.83 0.37 60.52
N SER A 4 -10.32 1.57 60.33
CA SER A 4 -10.34 2.35 59.10
C SER A 4 -9.35 1.74 58.11
N GLU A 5 -9.81 1.46 56.89
CA GLU A 5 -8.95 1.17 55.75
C GLU A 5 -8.88 2.45 54.90
N ASP A 6 -7.67 2.95 54.75
CA ASP A 6 -7.30 4.15 54.00
C ASP A 6 -7.35 3.88 52.48
N SER A 7 -8.00 4.78 51.74
CA SER A 7 -7.87 4.90 50.29
C SER A 7 -6.58 5.65 49.94
N PRO A 8 -5.82 5.24 48.91
CA PRO A 8 -4.83 6.11 48.29
C PRO A 8 -5.45 6.87 47.10
N ASP A 9 -5.34 8.19 47.15
CA ASP A 9 -5.60 9.13 46.07
C ASP A 9 -4.61 8.92 44.92
N GLU A 10 -5.12 8.55 43.74
CA GLU A 10 -4.38 8.62 42.48
C GLU A 10 -4.47 10.05 41.90
N HIS A 11 -3.44 10.86 42.18
CA HIS A 11 -3.15 12.05 41.40
C HIS A 11 -2.44 11.67 40.10
N SER A 12 -3.16 11.76 38.98
CA SER A 12 -2.65 11.64 37.62
C SER A 12 -1.96 12.94 37.18
N THR A 13 -0.65 13.00 37.32
CA THR A 13 0.20 13.97 36.59
C THR A 13 0.51 13.41 35.21
N SER A 14 -0.27 13.80 34.20
CA SER A 14 0.07 13.59 32.78
C SER A 14 0.62 14.87 32.17
N SER A 15 1.93 15.06 32.23
CA SER A 15 2.66 15.93 31.30
C SER A 15 4.10 15.43 31.19
N GLU A 16 4.65 15.57 29.99
CA GLU A 16 6.08 15.36 29.66
C GLU A 16 6.55 13.91 29.51
N LYS A 17 6.04 13.26 28.47
CA LYS A 17 6.86 12.34 27.65
C LYS A 17 6.71 12.74 26.18
N GLU A 18 7.23 13.91 25.83
CA GLU A 18 7.71 14.14 24.46
C GLU A 18 8.86 13.15 24.24
N THR A 19 8.62 12.19 23.34
CA THR A 19 9.55 11.11 23.06
C THR A 19 10.73 11.64 22.25
N LYS A 20 11.93 11.11 22.50
CA LYS A 20 13.17 11.44 21.79
C LYS A 20 13.04 11.36 20.25
N ASP A 21 12.06 10.63 19.75
CA ASP A 21 11.75 10.49 18.33
C ASP A 21 11.24 11.79 17.70
N ASP A 22 10.49 12.63 18.43
CA ASP A 22 9.99 13.91 17.93
C ASP A 22 11.12 14.94 17.75
N VAL A 23 12.11 14.93 18.65
CA VAL A 23 13.31 15.78 18.55
C VAL A 23 14.17 15.36 17.34
N PHE A 24 14.27 14.06 17.07
CA PHE A 24 15.00 13.54 15.91
C PHE A 24 14.30 13.90 14.59
N LEU A 25 12.97 13.77 14.54
CA LEU A 25 12.15 14.15 13.38
C LEU A 25 12.20 15.66 13.09
N MET A 26 12.16 16.51 14.13
CA MET A 26 12.32 17.96 13.98
C MET A 26 13.70 18.33 13.43
N ALA A 27 14.77 17.71 13.95
CA ALA A 27 16.13 17.93 13.45
C ALA A 27 16.30 17.45 11.99
N ALA A 28 15.68 16.32 11.61
CA ALA A 28 15.68 15.82 10.24
C ALA A 28 14.91 16.76 9.29
N ARG A 29 13.76 17.29 9.70
CA ARG A 29 12.97 18.28 8.94
C ARG A 29 13.69 19.62 8.79
N GLU A 30 14.34 20.12 9.83
CA GLU A 30 15.20 21.31 9.74
C GLU A 30 16.41 21.06 8.83
N LYS A 31 17.02 19.87 8.89
CA LYS A 31 18.11 19.49 7.98
C LYS A 31 17.65 19.40 6.53
N LYS A 32 16.44 18.87 6.26
CA LYS A 32 15.81 18.87 4.92
C LYS A 32 15.52 20.30 4.43
N LYS A 33 15.01 21.18 5.30
CA LYS A 33 14.85 22.61 5.00
C LYS A 33 16.19 23.28 4.69
N ARG A 34 17.22 22.99 5.49
CA ARG A 34 18.60 23.47 5.26
C ARG A 34 19.19 22.92 3.96
N LEU A 35 18.97 21.65 3.62
CA LEU A 35 19.40 21.08 2.33
C LEU A 35 18.63 21.72 1.16
N LYS A 36 17.37 22.11 1.35
CA LYS A 36 16.61 22.90 0.37
C LYS A 36 17.02 24.38 0.31
N SER A 37 17.65 24.93 1.36
CA SER A 37 17.95 26.37 1.48
C SER A 37 19.43 26.76 1.49
N ASN A 38 20.37 25.81 1.60
CA ASN A 38 21.78 26.13 1.84
C ASN A 38 22.61 26.09 0.56
N GLY A 39 22.98 27.29 0.09
CA GLY A 39 24.35 27.50 -0.39
C GLY A 39 25.29 27.48 0.82
N THR A 40 26.11 26.44 0.96
CA THR A 40 27.20 26.44 1.95
C THR A 40 28.19 27.55 1.64
N GLU A 41 28.27 28.58 2.48
CA GLU A 41 29.30 29.61 2.38
C GLU A 41 30.65 29.04 2.84
N LEU A 42 31.55 28.78 1.89
CA LEU A 42 32.98 28.62 2.17
C LEU A 42 33.53 29.99 2.64
N GLY A 43 33.65 30.15 3.96
CA GLY A 43 34.12 31.37 4.63
C GLY A 43 35.64 31.58 4.63
N ASP A 44 36.34 31.12 3.59
CA ASP A 44 37.80 31.23 3.48
C ASP A 44 38.17 32.02 2.21
N GLU A 45 39.29 32.75 2.20
CA GLU A 45 39.72 33.61 1.06
C GLU A 45 39.76 32.82 -0.27
N ARG A 46 40.04 31.52 -0.17
CA ARG A 46 40.01 30.55 -1.27
C ARG A 46 38.62 30.42 -1.92
N GLY A 47 37.54 30.55 -1.15
CA GLY A 47 36.16 30.55 -1.64
C GLY A 47 35.82 31.83 -2.42
N GLN A 48 36.38 32.98 -2.06
CA GLN A 48 36.17 34.23 -2.81
C GLN A 48 36.82 34.18 -4.19
N TRP A 49 38.01 33.60 -4.32
CA TRP A 49 38.66 33.45 -5.63
C TRP A 49 37.86 32.54 -6.57
N LEU A 50 37.37 31.41 -6.08
CA LEU A 50 36.55 30.48 -6.88
C LEU A 50 35.24 31.12 -7.39
N LYS A 51 34.62 32.01 -6.60
CA LYS A 51 33.38 32.71 -6.98
C LYS A 51 33.52 33.61 -8.22
N ASN A 52 34.73 34.05 -8.54
CA ASN A 52 34.98 34.87 -9.73
C ASN A 52 35.20 34.04 -11.00
N LEU A 53 35.50 32.74 -10.86
CA LEU A 53 35.62 31.84 -11.99
C LEU A 53 34.24 31.31 -12.40
N ARG A 54 34.04 31.15 -13.70
CA ARG A 54 32.82 30.54 -14.27
C ARG A 54 33.20 29.61 -15.41
N TRP A 55 32.49 28.51 -15.50
CA TRP A 55 32.44 27.71 -16.72
C TRP A 55 31.46 28.36 -17.70
N THR A 56 31.64 28.09 -19.00
CA THR A 56 30.76 28.59 -20.07
C THR A 56 30.47 27.50 -21.08
N ILE A 57 29.31 27.55 -21.74
CA ILE A 57 29.02 26.70 -22.90
C ILE A 57 29.60 27.39 -24.14
N SER A 58 30.35 26.65 -24.95
CA SER A 58 30.87 27.13 -26.23
C SER A 58 29.74 27.11 -27.27
N CYS A 59 28.86 28.10 -27.24
CA CYS A 59 27.69 28.16 -28.13
C CYS A 59 28.03 28.68 -29.53
N ASP A 60 29.10 29.47 -29.67
CA ASP A 60 29.52 30.10 -30.93
C ASP A 60 30.99 30.49 -30.81
N ASN A 61 31.68 30.66 -31.93
CA ASN A 61 33.10 31.03 -32.10
C ASN A 61 33.55 32.36 -31.45
N ASN A 62 32.85 32.87 -30.44
CA ASN A 62 33.24 34.05 -29.68
C ASN A 62 34.36 33.70 -28.68
N GLU A 63 35.60 33.74 -29.18
CA GLU A 63 36.86 33.55 -28.44
C GLU A 63 37.02 34.45 -27.18
N LYS A 64 36.20 35.48 -27.00
CA LYS A 64 36.42 36.51 -25.97
C LYS A 64 36.14 36.07 -24.53
N ALA A 65 35.40 34.98 -24.31
CA ALA A 65 35.17 34.43 -22.95
C ALA A 65 36.28 33.47 -22.50
N ALA A 66 37.20 33.08 -23.38
CA ALA A 66 38.20 32.03 -23.15
C ALA A 66 39.47 32.49 -22.42
N ASN A 67 39.54 33.73 -21.94
CA ASN A 67 40.80 34.31 -21.46
C ASN A 67 41.44 33.64 -20.23
N PHE A 68 40.77 32.68 -19.57
CA PHE A 68 41.35 31.91 -18.45
C PHE A 68 41.01 30.42 -18.42
N ALA A 69 40.09 29.95 -19.27
CA ALA A 69 39.75 28.53 -19.32
C ALA A 69 40.81 27.77 -20.12
N ASP A 70 41.26 26.64 -19.59
CA ASP A 70 42.39 25.86 -20.12
C ASP A 70 42.00 24.43 -20.51
N CYS A 71 40.70 24.12 -20.52
CA CYS A 71 40.17 22.83 -20.94
C CYS A 71 38.74 22.90 -21.50
N SER A 72 38.44 22.00 -22.44
CA SER A 72 37.13 21.78 -23.01
C SER A 72 36.60 20.38 -22.64
N LEU A 73 35.39 20.31 -22.09
CA LEU A 73 34.67 19.06 -21.87
C LEU A 73 33.61 18.90 -22.94
N ILE A 74 33.76 17.88 -23.77
CA ILE A 74 32.78 17.49 -24.78
C ILE A 74 31.82 16.50 -24.11
N VAL A 75 30.61 16.93 -23.81
CA VAL A 75 29.61 16.10 -23.12
C VAL A 75 28.56 15.65 -24.13
N LYS A 76 28.36 14.34 -24.22
CA LYS A 76 27.39 13.70 -25.11
C LYS A 76 26.33 12.99 -24.28
N ALA A 77 25.06 13.13 -24.65
CA ALA A 77 23.99 12.31 -24.09
C ALA A 77 23.94 10.98 -24.85
N ASP A 78 24.09 9.86 -24.16
CA ASP A 78 23.98 8.53 -24.76
C ASP A 78 22.51 8.13 -24.90
N CYS A 79 21.95 8.35 -26.08
CA CYS A 79 20.58 7.98 -26.39
C CYS A 79 20.41 6.48 -26.67
N ASN A 80 21.51 5.70 -26.76
CA ASN A 80 21.47 4.34 -27.28
C ASN A 80 21.04 3.29 -26.22
N GLY A 81 20.96 3.68 -24.94
CA GLY A 81 20.70 2.77 -23.82
C GLY A 81 19.23 2.56 -23.44
N VAL A 82 18.30 3.44 -23.85
CA VAL A 82 16.90 3.42 -23.37
C VAL A 82 15.91 3.46 -24.55
N ALA A 83 16.04 2.50 -25.46
CA ALA A 83 15.19 2.39 -26.64
C ALA A 83 13.89 1.58 -26.44
N ALA A 84 13.45 1.24 -25.21
CA ALA A 84 12.41 0.21 -25.07
C ALA A 84 11.21 0.44 -24.12
N SER A 85 11.10 1.48 -23.28
CA SER A 85 9.94 1.50 -22.34
C SER A 85 9.26 2.82 -22.03
N ILE A 86 9.75 3.98 -22.50
CA ILE A 86 9.06 5.26 -22.27
C ILE A 86 8.98 6.05 -23.58
N GLN A 87 8.30 5.49 -24.57
CA GLN A 87 7.77 6.25 -25.70
C GLN A 87 6.29 6.50 -25.47
N ASN A 88 5.95 7.37 -24.52
CA ASN A 88 4.64 7.98 -24.47
C ASN A 88 4.78 9.47 -24.82
N LYS A 89 4.33 9.79 -26.04
CA LYS A 89 3.92 11.11 -26.55
C LYS A 89 4.78 12.32 -26.16
N VAL A 90 5.91 12.48 -26.85
CA VAL A 90 6.29 13.81 -27.33
C VAL A 90 6.56 13.66 -28.83
N GLN A 91 5.55 13.98 -29.64
CA GLN A 91 5.77 14.36 -31.03
C GLN A 91 6.17 15.84 -31.01
N ASP A 92 7.46 16.12 -31.15
CA ASP A 92 7.94 17.23 -31.96
C ASP A 92 9.44 17.08 -32.26
N GLY A 93 9.77 17.42 -33.50
CA GLY A 93 11.07 17.46 -34.19
C GLY A 93 12.39 17.18 -33.46
N ALA A 94 13.07 16.14 -33.93
CA ALA A 94 14.52 16.02 -34.14
C ALA A 94 15.48 16.86 -33.25
N GLU A 95 16.05 16.21 -32.23
CA GLU A 95 17.39 16.57 -31.73
C GLU A 95 18.18 15.29 -31.42
N THR A 96 18.65 14.63 -32.48
CA THR A 96 19.57 13.50 -32.40
C THR A 96 20.96 14.00 -32.00
N SER A 97 21.43 13.55 -30.82
CA SER A 97 22.71 13.86 -30.16
C SER A 97 22.96 15.35 -29.86
N SER A 98 22.44 15.84 -28.73
CA SER A 98 22.85 17.15 -28.18
C SER A 98 24.25 17.02 -27.56
N GLU A 99 25.28 17.10 -28.38
CA GLU A 99 26.64 17.31 -27.90
C GLU A 99 26.78 18.76 -27.40
N ARG A 100 27.35 18.95 -26.21
CA ARG A 100 27.65 20.27 -25.64
C ARG A 100 29.11 20.36 -25.28
N VAL A 101 29.74 21.49 -25.59
CA VAL A 101 31.14 21.76 -25.23
C VAL A 101 31.17 22.76 -24.10
N TYR A 102 31.70 22.33 -22.95
CA TYR A 102 31.87 23.16 -21.76
C TYR A 102 33.32 23.61 -21.64
N VAL A 103 33.53 24.90 -21.54
CA VAL A 103 34.84 25.53 -21.37
C VAL A 103 35.06 25.75 -19.88
N VAL A 104 36.12 25.14 -19.33
CA VAL A 104 36.35 24.97 -17.89
C VAL A 104 37.82 25.19 -17.49
N HIS A 105 38.06 25.29 -16.18
CA HIS A 105 39.38 25.44 -15.58
C HIS A 105 39.82 24.12 -14.93
N ARG A 106 40.90 23.50 -15.41
CA ARG A 106 41.43 22.20 -14.93
C ARG A 106 41.71 22.23 -13.44
N ILE A 107 42.30 23.33 -12.96
CA ILE A 107 42.65 23.49 -11.55
C ILE A 107 41.40 23.46 -10.65
N VAL A 108 40.29 24.07 -11.09
CA VAL A 108 39.03 24.08 -10.32
C VAL A 108 38.46 22.67 -10.22
N LEU A 109 38.34 21.99 -11.36
CA LEU A 109 37.82 20.62 -11.40
C LEU A 109 38.71 19.64 -10.62
N GLY A 110 40.03 19.70 -10.81
CA GLY A 110 40.98 18.81 -10.14
C GLY A 110 41.12 19.05 -8.63
N MET A 111 40.75 20.23 -8.11
CA MET A 111 40.68 20.47 -6.67
C MET A 111 39.48 19.80 -6.01
N GLN A 112 38.37 19.63 -6.74
CA GLN A 112 37.08 19.19 -6.19
C GLN A 112 36.68 17.77 -6.63
N SER A 113 37.35 17.22 -7.64
CA SER A 113 37.06 15.91 -8.23
C SER A 113 38.36 15.12 -8.44
N ASP A 114 38.44 13.95 -7.80
CA ASP A 114 39.59 13.06 -7.95
C ASP A 114 39.68 12.45 -9.36
N TYR A 115 38.53 12.26 -10.03
CA TYR A 115 38.46 11.89 -11.45
C TYR A 115 39.18 12.92 -12.32
N PHE A 116 38.78 14.19 -12.22
CA PHE A 116 39.37 15.25 -13.05
C PHE A 116 40.84 15.50 -12.68
N ARG A 117 41.20 15.40 -11.39
CA ARG A 117 42.60 15.48 -10.96
C ARG A 117 43.46 14.41 -11.65
N THR A 118 42.93 13.20 -11.77
CA THR A 118 43.64 12.07 -12.37
C THR A 118 43.73 12.22 -13.89
N ILE A 119 42.63 12.52 -14.57
CA ILE A 119 42.62 12.60 -16.05
C ILE A 119 43.42 13.81 -16.57
N PHE A 120 43.54 14.86 -15.77
CA PHE A 120 44.39 16.02 -16.07
C PHE A 120 45.84 15.84 -15.62
N ALA A 121 46.24 14.71 -15.05
CA ALA A 121 47.64 14.40 -14.81
C ALA A 121 48.39 14.18 -16.15
N THR A 122 49.67 14.52 -16.20
CA THR A 122 50.47 14.65 -17.45
C THR A 122 50.58 13.39 -18.31
N SER A 123 50.18 12.22 -17.80
CA SER A 123 50.28 10.93 -18.48
C SER A 123 49.15 10.63 -19.47
N PHE A 124 48.05 11.39 -19.46
CA PHE A 124 46.87 11.11 -20.28
C PHE A 124 46.79 12.02 -21.51
N VAL A 125 46.16 11.52 -22.58
CA VAL A 125 45.98 12.28 -23.84
C VAL A 125 45.15 13.54 -23.58
N GLU A 126 44.15 13.43 -22.71
CA GLU A 126 43.27 14.50 -22.26
C GLU A 126 44.04 15.67 -21.63
N ALA A 127 45.12 15.36 -20.89
CA ALA A 127 45.98 16.39 -20.29
C ALA A 127 46.78 17.17 -21.36
N GLN A 128 47.13 16.53 -22.48
CA GLN A 128 47.86 17.11 -23.60
C GLN A 128 46.94 17.87 -24.55
N THR A 129 45.81 17.28 -24.94
CA THR A 129 44.81 17.86 -25.85
C THR A 129 43.93 18.90 -25.17
N ARG A 130 43.98 18.98 -23.82
CA ARG A 130 43.11 19.83 -23.01
C ARG A 130 41.63 19.58 -23.29
N THR A 131 41.29 18.39 -23.76
CA THR A 131 39.94 18.03 -24.19
C THR A 131 39.58 16.67 -23.61
N THR A 132 38.41 16.59 -22.98
CA THR A 132 37.89 15.34 -22.42
C THR A 132 36.49 15.10 -22.95
N THR A 133 36.21 13.89 -23.42
CA THR A 133 34.85 13.50 -23.81
C THR A 133 34.17 12.76 -22.65
N ILE A 134 32.96 13.16 -22.32
CA ILE A 134 32.12 12.58 -21.27
C ILE A 134 30.84 12.11 -21.93
N VAL A 135 30.42 10.89 -21.60
CA VAL A 135 29.17 10.32 -22.10
C VAL A 135 28.22 10.17 -20.92
N LEU A 136 27.08 10.84 -20.98
CA LEU A 136 26.05 10.81 -19.94
C LEU A 136 25.01 9.72 -20.24
N PRO A 137 24.62 8.88 -19.25
CA PRO A 137 23.57 7.90 -19.43
C PRO A 137 22.18 8.57 -19.49
N SER A 138 21.77 8.93 -20.70
CA SER A 138 20.47 9.56 -20.99
C SER A 138 19.36 8.49 -20.97
N PRO A 139 18.10 8.83 -20.59
CA PRO A 139 17.60 10.15 -20.20
C PRO A 139 17.77 10.49 -18.72
N VAL A 140 18.27 9.56 -17.89
CA VAL A 140 18.33 9.74 -16.43
C VAL A 140 19.34 10.83 -16.03
N VAL A 141 20.46 10.93 -16.74
CA VAL A 141 21.47 11.97 -16.51
C VAL A 141 21.50 12.91 -17.71
N THR A 142 21.09 14.16 -17.48
CA THR A 142 20.98 15.19 -18.51
C THR A 142 22.11 16.21 -18.43
N HIS A 143 22.25 17.04 -19.46
CA HIS A 143 23.15 18.20 -19.44
C HIS A 143 22.87 19.14 -18.27
N LEU A 144 21.60 19.33 -17.89
CA LEU A 144 21.25 20.18 -16.75
C LEU A 144 21.79 19.62 -15.43
N HIS A 145 21.79 18.29 -15.27
CA HIS A 145 22.39 17.64 -14.09
C HIS A 145 23.91 17.83 -14.07
N PHE A 146 24.56 17.74 -15.23
CA PHE A 146 25.99 18.01 -15.36
C PHE A 146 26.33 19.49 -15.09
N GLU A 147 25.51 20.42 -15.56
CA GLU A 147 25.65 21.86 -15.28
C GLU A 147 25.51 22.17 -13.80
N ASN A 148 24.57 21.50 -13.10
CA ASN A 148 24.44 21.59 -11.64
C ASN A 148 25.70 21.06 -10.90
N LEU A 149 26.30 19.97 -11.40
CA LEU A 149 27.59 19.49 -10.89
C LEU A 149 28.69 20.55 -11.09
N LEU A 150 28.81 21.12 -12.30
CA LEU A 150 29.80 22.16 -12.57
C LEU A 150 29.60 23.37 -11.67
N ASP A 151 28.37 23.84 -11.51
CA ASP A 151 28.04 24.92 -10.58
C ASP A 151 28.55 24.61 -9.16
N PHE A 152 28.33 23.39 -8.67
CA PHE A 152 28.87 22.95 -7.39
C PHE A 152 30.41 22.98 -7.33
N LEU A 153 31.11 22.48 -8.35
CA LEU A 153 32.58 22.47 -8.40
C LEU A 153 33.18 23.88 -8.44
N TYR A 154 32.44 24.86 -8.97
CA TYR A 154 32.81 26.29 -8.96
C TYR A 154 32.37 27.01 -7.68
N GLY A 155 31.98 26.27 -6.64
CA GLY A 155 31.64 26.83 -5.34
C GLY A 155 30.25 27.45 -5.27
N ARG A 156 29.37 27.17 -6.25
CA ARG A 156 27.93 27.43 -6.10
C ARG A 156 27.32 26.31 -5.27
N GLY A 157 26.16 26.56 -4.66
CA GLY A 157 25.47 25.54 -3.88
C GLY A 157 25.02 24.36 -4.74
N LEU A 158 24.97 23.17 -4.15
CA LEU A 158 24.36 21.99 -4.78
C LEU A 158 22.83 22.14 -4.72
N ILE A 159 22.17 22.18 -5.86
CA ILE A 159 20.70 22.26 -5.91
C ILE A 159 20.14 20.85 -6.04
N LEU A 160 19.44 20.37 -5.01
CA LEU A 160 18.80 19.06 -4.99
C LEU A 160 17.28 19.18 -5.01
N ASN A 161 16.64 18.33 -5.81
CA ASN A 161 15.21 18.13 -5.85
C ASN A 161 14.90 16.66 -6.19
N ASP A 162 13.63 16.32 -6.14
CA ASP A 162 13.19 14.92 -6.28
C ASP A 162 13.52 14.34 -7.67
N PHE A 163 13.71 15.19 -8.69
CA PHE A 163 13.97 14.80 -10.08
C PHE A 163 15.46 14.64 -10.41
N ASN A 164 16.36 15.31 -9.69
CA ASN A 164 17.79 15.29 -10.00
C ASN A 164 18.63 14.50 -8.99
N ALA A 165 18.10 14.17 -7.80
CA ALA A 165 18.91 13.63 -6.72
C ALA A 165 19.60 12.31 -7.10
N VAL A 166 18.90 11.39 -7.79
CA VAL A 166 19.49 10.11 -8.25
C VAL A 166 20.63 10.35 -9.22
N SER A 167 20.42 11.23 -10.20
CA SER A 167 21.43 11.64 -11.17
C SER A 167 22.64 12.29 -10.50
N MET A 168 22.43 13.08 -9.45
CA MET A 168 23.51 13.70 -8.68
C MET A 168 24.29 12.68 -7.85
N VAL A 169 23.65 11.63 -7.30
CA VAL A 169 24.39 10.51 -6.68
C VAL A 169 25.30 9.85 -7.70
N TYR A 170 24.79 9.55 -8.89
CA TYR A 170 25.59 8.96 -9.97
C TYR A 170 26.75 9.86 -10.39
N LEU A 171 26.49 11.15 -10.64
CA LEU A 171 27.53 12.10 -11.01
C LEU A 171 28.59 12.26 -9.92
N GLY A 172 28.17 12.30 -8.65
CA GLY A 172 29.06 12.35 -7.49
C GLY A 172 29.94 11.11 -7.40
N ASP A 173 29.42 9.93 -7.72
CA ASP A 173 30.18 8.68 -7.74
C ASP A 173 31.15 8.61 -8.93
N TYR A 174 30.64 8.85 -10.14
CA TYR A 174 31.39 8.80 -11.40
C TYR A 174 32.57 9.78 -11.40
N PHE A 175 32.33 11.04 -11.02
CA PHE A 175 33.36 12.07 -10.94
C PHE A 175 34.12 12.08 -9.61
N GLN A 176 33.85 11.12 -8.72
CA GLN A 176 34.50 11.01 -7.41
C GLN A 176 34.42 12.32 -6.60
N VAL A 177 33.24 12.94 -6.59
CA VAL A 177 32.91 14.13 -5.81
C VAL A 177 32.11 13.68 -4.59
N LYS A 178 32.83 13.19 -3.57
CA LYS A 178 32.26 12.55 -2.38
C LYS A 178 31.11 13.35 -1.75
N LYS A 179 31.28 14.67 -1.59
CA LYS A 179 30.27 15.54 -0.98
C LYS A 179 28.96 15.57 -1.77
N VAL A 180 29.01 15.61 -3.11
CA VAL A 180 27.81 15.54 -3.96
C VAL A 180 27.10 14.21 -3.78
N LYS A 181 27.85 13.10 -3.79
CA LYS A 181 27.28 11.77 -3.57
C LYS A 181 26.58 11.68 -2.21
N GLU A 182 27.26 12.07 -1.13
CA GLU A 182 26.74 11.98 0.24
C GLU A 182 25.53 12.89 0.48
N GLU A 183 25.56 14.15 0.02
CA GLU A 183 24.43 15.06 0.17
C GLU A 183 23.21 14.62 -0.66
N SER A 184 23.44 14.09 -1.88
CA SER A 184 22.35 13.57 -2.72
C SER A 184 21.75 12.29 -2.12
N GLN A 185 22.57 11.37 -1.59
CA GLN A 185 22.09 10.17 -0.90
C GLN A 185 21.31 10.54 0.35
N ALA A 186 21.80 11.50 1.14
CA ALA A 186 21.11 11.99 2.33
C ALA A 186 19.76 12.64 1.97
N PHE A 187 19.69 13.38 0.86
CA PHE A 187 18.43 13.95 0.37
C PHE A 187 17.40 12.86 0.03
N ILE A 188 17.81 11.82 -0.71
CA ILE A 188 16.93 10.69 -1.06
C ILE A 188 16.53 9.91 0.20
N GLY A 189 17.47 9.64 1.11
CA GLY A 189 17.20 8.98 2.40
C GLY A 189 16.17 9.74 3.24
N LEU A 190 16.33 11.05 3.38
CA LEU A 190 15.35 11.92 4.07
C LEU A 190 14.00 11.99 3.37
N SER A 191 13.92 11.64 2.08
CA SER A 191 12.63 11.46 1.45
C SER A 191 12.03 10.11 1.81
N MET A 192 12.82 9.02 1.74
CA MET A 192 12.36 7.66 2.03
C MET A 192 12.00 7.44 3.51
N ASP A 193 12.65 8.14 4.43
CA ASP A 193 12.44 8.03 5.89
C ASP A 193 11.34 8.95 6.43
N ASP A 194 10.60 9.68 5.58
CA ASP A 194 9.50 10.52 6.03
C ASP A 194 8.48 9.68 6.85
N ASP A 195 7.93 10.25 7.93
CA ASP A 195 7.02 9.53 8.82
C ASP A 195 5.87 8.87 8.03
N PRO A 196 5.69 7.54 8.11
CA PRO A 196 4.62 6.84 7.40
C PRO A 196 3.24 7.41 7.69
N SER A 197 3.02 7.97 8.89
CA SER A 197 1.76 8.60 9.24
C SER A 197 1.41 9.79 8.31
N SER A 198 2.44 10.48 7.80
CA SER A 198 2.28 11.61 6.87
C SER A 198 2.00 11.17 5.44
N TRP A 199 2.31 9.93 5.07
CA TRP A 199 2.10 9.43 3.71
C TRP A 199 0.63 9.12 3.43
N PHE A 200 -0.18 8.91 4.46
CA PHE A 200 -1.55 8.40 4.29
C PHE A 200 -2.63 9.34 4.82
N GLN A 201 -2.28 10.59 5.13
CA GLN A 201 -3.29 11.58 5.54
C GLN A 201 -4.07 12.15 4.35
N ASP A 202 -3.56 12.07 3.11
CA ASP A 202 -4.19 12.57 1.87
C ASP A 202 -3.82 11.68 0.64
N ASP A 203 -3.99 12.20 -0.60
CA ASP A 203 -3.45 11.64 -1.87
C ASP A 203 -1.91 11.46 -1.87
N SER A 204 -1.24 11.79 -0.76
CA SER A 204 0.19 11.66 -0.53
C SER A 204 0.73 10.24 -0.71
N GLY A 205 -0.10 9.21 -0.50
CA GLY A 205 0.32 7.81 -0.67
C GLY A 205 0.66 7.50 -2.13
N HIS A 206 -0.14 8.06 -3.05
CA HIS A 206 0.13 7.97 -4.48
C HIS A 206 1.41 8.71 -4.86
N HIS A 207 1.63 9.90 -4.30
CA HIS A 207 2.84 10.68 -4.55
C HIS A 207 4.10 9.94 -4.08
N LYS A 208 4.06 9.36 -2.87
CA LYS A 208 5.20 8.63 -2.31
C LYS A 208 5.56 7.41 -3.16
N SER A 209 4.55 6.65 -3.57
CA SER A 209 4.77 5.50 -4.45
C SER A 209 5.30 5.92 -5.82
N GLN A 210 4.78 6.98 -6.43
CA GLN A 210 5.32 7.58 -7.66
C GLN A 210 6.81 7.93 -7.53
N GLU A 211 7.16 8.58 -6.42
CA GLU A 211 8.55 8.97 -6.14
C GLU A 211 9.47 7.75 -6.03
N LEU A 212 9.08 6.74 -5.24
CA LEU A 212 9.84 5.50 -5.07
C LEU A 212 9.98 4.72 -6.38
N THR A 213 8.92 4.66 -7.20
CA THR A 213 8.98 4.05 -8.54
C THR A 213 10.03 4.75 -9.40
N ARG A 214 10.02 6.08 -9.45
CA ARG A 214 11.00 6.85 -10.23
C ARG A 214 12.42 6.59 -9.72
N ILE A 215 12.64 6.69 -8.41
CA ILE A 215 13.96 6.44 -7.81
C ILE A 215 14.46 5.04 -8.17
N TYR A 216 13.60 4.02 -8.08
CA TYR A 216 13.96 2.64 -8.43
C TYR A 216 14.31 2.49 -9.92
N GLN A 217 13.51 3.06 -10.82
CA GLN A 217 13.73 2.99 -12.27
C GLN A 217 15.02 3.70 -12.69
N ASP A 218 15.26 4.90 -12.15
CA ASP A 218 16.49 5.67 -12.39
C ASP A 218 17.71 4.92 -11.84
N ALA A 219 17.63 4.42 -10.60
CA ALA A 219 18.69 3.63 -9.98
C ALA A 219 18.97 2.33 -10.74
N LYS A 220 17.94 1.66 -11.27
CA LYS A 220 18.08 0.46 -12.10
C LYS A 220 18.78 0.77 -13.42
N SER A 221 18.39 1.85 -14.08
CA SER A 221 18.98 2.30 -15.35
C SER A 221 20.46 2.72 -15.20
N LEU A 222 20.84 3.20 -14.02
CA LEU A 222 22.22 3.58 -13.69
C LEU A 222 23.01 2.48 -12.97
N HIS A 223 22.46 1.27 -12.85
CA HIS A 223 23.07 0.13 -12.14
C HIS A 223 23.46 0.41 -10.67
N MET A 224 22.71 1.27 -9.99
CA MET A 224 22.94 1.66 -8.60
C MET A 224 22.26 0.68 -7.62
N SER A 225 22.91 -0.44 -7.31
CA SER A 225 22.36 -1.50 -6.45
C SER A 225 21.98 -1.02 -5.06
N ASP A 226 22.78 -0.15 -4.45
CA ASP A 226 22.55 0.31 -3.07
C ASP A 226 21.26 1.12 -2.96
N LEU A 227 20.98 1.93 -3.98
CA LEU A 227 19.77 2.76 -4.02
C LEU A 227 18.54 1.91 -4.37
N GLN A 228 18.68 0.94 -5.29
CA GLN A 228 17.63 -0.06 -5.54
C GLN A 228 17.28 -0.80 -4.23
N GLN A 229 18.29 -1.26 -3.49
CA GLN A 229 18.11 -1.95 -2.22
C GLN A 229 17.44 -1.07 -1.15
N SER A 230 17.77 0.22 -1.11
CA SER A 230 17.13 1.18 -0.20
C SER A 230 15.63 1.36 -0.49
N VAL A 231 15.25 1.44 -1.78
CA VAL A 231 13.83 1.48 -2.17
C VAL A 231 13.14 0.17 -1.80
N LEU A 232 13.75 -0.98 -2.09
CA LEU A 232 13.21 -2.30 -1.75
C LEU A 232 12.95 -2.43 -0.25
N GLN A 233 13.89 -1.99 0.59
CA GLN A 233 13.77 -1.98 2.04
C GLN A 233 12.65 -1.05 2.52
N THR A 234 12.48 0.10 1.89
CA THR A 234 11.40 1.05 2.20
C THR A 234 10.03 0.44 1.89
N CYS A 235 9.86 -0.14 0.70
CA CYS A 235 8.63 -0.84 0.32
C CYS A 235 8.34 -2.04 1.23
N ALA A 236 9.37 -2.80 1.61
CA ALA A 236 9.26 -3.93 2.53
C ALA A 236 8.83 -3.55 3.95
N ARG A 237 9.14 -2.32 4.37
CA ARG A 237 8.72 -1.77 5.67
C ARG A 237 7.31 -1.18 5.65
N HIS A 238 6.88 -0.66 4.50
CA HIS A 238 5.64 0.10 4.34
C HIS A 238 4.77 -0.46 3.21
N PRO A 239 4.04 -1.58 3.41
CA PRO A 239 3.21 -2.19 2.36
C PRO A 239 2.19 -1.26 1.73
N GLU A 240 1.81 -0.19 2.42
CA GLU A 240 0.83 0.79 1.96
C GLU A 240 1.30 1.53 0.69
N VAL A 241 2.61 1.71 0.46
CA VAL A 241 3.13 2.29 -0.79
C VAL A 241 3.04 1.34 -1.99
N MET A 242 2.75 0.06 -1.70
CA MET A 242 2.55 -1.04 -2.64
C MET A 242 1.05 -1.41 -2.75
N ALA A 243 0.14 -0.59 -2.23
CA ALA A 243 -1.29 -0.86 -2.30
C ALA A 243 -1.80 -0.79 -3.74
N ASN A 244 -3.00 -1.33 -3.95
CA ASN A 244 -3.61 -1.48 -5.27
C ASN A 244 -3.83 -0.12 -5.94
N ASN A 245 -3.66 -0.08 -7.26
CA ASN A 245 -3.83 1.12 -8.10
C ASN A 245 -2.80 2.24 -7.84
N ILE A 246 -1.61 1.89 -7.37
CA ILE A 246 -0.53 2.86 -7.18
C ILE A 246 0.63 2.50 -8.12
N GLU A 247 1.43 3.47 -8.55
CA GLU A 247 2.49 3.28 -9.55
C GLU A 247 3.45 2.12 -9.21
N LEU A 248 3.88 1.98 -7.95
CA LEU A 248 4.76 0.86 -7.57
C LEU A 248 4.10 -0.49 -7.80
N SER A 249 2.78 -0.59 -7.61
CA SER A 249 2.07 -1.85 -7.80
C SER A 249 1.98 -2.25 -9.27
N ASN A 250 2.13 -1.27 -10.18
CA ASN A 250 2.11 -1.46 -11.63
C ASN A 250 3.49 -1.71 -12.23
N VAL A 251 4.58 -1.66 -11.44
CA VAL A 251 5.93 -1.93 -11.93
C VAL A 251 5.99 -3.40 -12.39
N PRO A 252 6.13 -3.68 -13.70
CA PRO A 252 5.97 -5.02 -14.27
C PRO A 252 7.23 -5.88 -14.11
N VAL A 253 8.01 -5.63 -13.06
CA VAL A 253 9.29 -6.29 -12.82
C VAL A 253 9.07 -7.33 -11.73
N VAL A 254 8.91 -8.59 -12.12
CA VAL A 254 8.74 -9.71 -11.18
C VAL A 254 9.93 -9.80 -10.21
N GLU A 255 11.14 -9.50 -10.68
CA GLU A 255 12.34 -9.45 -9.85
C GLU A 255 12.22 -8.40 -8.73
N PHE A 256 11.61 -7.24 -9.00
CA PHE A 256 11.39 -6.21 -7.98
C PHE A 256 10.52 -6.77 -6.85
N TRP A 257 9.39 -7.37 -7.19
CA TRP A 257 8.48 -7.95 -6.20
C TRP A 257 9.10 -9.11 -5.42
N LYS A 258 9.87 -9.98 -6.08
CA LYS A 258 10.66 -11.03 -5.40
C LYS A 258 11.58 -10.44 -4.34
N LEU A 259 12.33 -9.40 -4.71
CA LEU A 259 13.27 -8.73 -3.82
C LEU A 259 12.58 -7.99 -2.67
N VAL A 260 11.46 -7.29 -2.92
CA VAL A 260 10.65 -6.66 -1.86
C VAL A 260 10.15 -7.72 -0.88
N TRP A 261 9.65 -8.84 -1.39
CA TRP A 261 9.09 -9.91 -0.58
C TRP A 261 10.13 -10.59 0.31
N ASP A 262 11.32 -10.82 -0.22
CA ASP A 262 12.45 -11.34 0.56
C ASP A 262 12.95 -10.32 1.58
N ALA A 263 13.06 -9.03 1.21
CA ALA A 263 13.45 -7.97 2.12
C ALA A 263 12.48 -7.81 3.30
N ARG A 264 11.17 -8.06 3.08
CA ARG A 264 10.13 -8.00 4.12
C ARG A 264 10.40 -8.96 5.28
N LYS A 265 11.05 -10.10 5.05
CA LYS A 265 11.39 -11.06 6.12
C LYS A 265 12.31 -10.47 7.19
N ASN A 266 12.99 -9.36 6.90
CA ASN A 266 13.83 -8.64 7.86
C ASN A 266 13.02 -7.75 8.82
N TYR A 267 11.70 -7.66 8.68
CA TYR A 267 10.82 -6.86 9.51
C TYR A 267 9.75 -7.74 10.19
N PRO A 268 10.11 -8.54 11.21
CA PRO A 268 9.18 -9.45 11.88
C PRO A 268 8.11 -8.72 12.71
N ASP A 269 8.40 -7.51 13.17
CA ASP A 269 7.54 -6.72 14.07
C ASP A 269 6.40 -5.96 13.34
N GLN A 270 5.83 -6.58 12.30
CA GLN A 270 4.73 -5.99 11.54
C GLN A 270 3.40 -6.08 12.30
N THR A 271 2.65 -4.97 12.28
CA THR A 271 1.30 -4.94 12.85
C THR A 271 0.34 -5.82 12.04
N VAL A 272 -0.75 -6.28 12.67
CA VAL A 272 -1.80 -7.04 11.96
C VAL A 272 -2.38 -6.24 10.77
N ALA A 273 -2.46 -4.92 10.88
CA ALA A 273 -2.90 -4.05 9.79
C ALA A 273 -1.91 -4.07 8.60
N SER A 274 -0.60 -3.95 8.88
CA SER A 274 0.44 -4.06 7.85
C SER A 274 0.43 -5.44 7.18
N LEU A 275 0.28 -6.53 7.95
CA LEU A 275 0.20 -7.89 7.39
C LEU A 275 -1.02 -8.08 6.48
N LYS A 276 -2.17 -7.50 6.83
CA LYS A 276 -3.35 -7.46 5.94
C LYS A 276 -3.04 -6.70 4.65
N LYS A 277 -2.36 -5.56 4.72
CA LYS A 277 -1.95 -4.79 3.54
C LYS A 277 -1.03 -5.59 2.63
N TRP A 278 -0.08 -6.35 3.18
CA TRP A 278 0.74 -7.28 2.39
C TRP A 278 -0.09 -8.29 1.60
N SER A 279 -1.15 -8.83 2.19
CA SER A 279 -2.02 -9.78 1.48
C SER A 279 -2.84 -9.12 0.37
N GLU A 280 -3.26 -7.86 0.55
CA GLU A 280 -3.94 -7.07 -0.47
C GLU A 280 -3.00 -6.80 -1.65
N SER A 281 -1.79 -6.32 -1.37
CA SER A 281 -0.75 -6.07 -2.37
C SER A 281 -0.35 -7.34 -3.12
N ALA A 282 -0.22 -8.47 -2.42
CA ALA A 282 0.08 -9.76 -3.04
C ALA A 282 -1.05 -10.23 -3.96
N ALA A 283 -2.30 -10.14 -3.51
CA ALA A 283 -3.45 -10.52 -4.33
C ALA A 283 -3.53 -9.68 -5.61
N HIS A 284 -3.24 -8.38 -5.52
CA HIS A 284 -3.22 -7.50 -6.68
C HIS A 284 -2.04 -7.78 -7.61
N PHE A 285 -0.81 -7.94 -7.08
CA PHE A 285 0.35 -8.30 -7.89
C PHE A 285 0.11 -9.61 -8.65
N ILE A 286 -0.41 -10.63 -7.96
CA ILE A 286 -0.70 -11.94 -8.58
C ILE A 286 -1.77 -11.81 -9.65
N GLY A 287 -2.84 -11.05 -9.39
CA GLY A 287 -3.90 -10.82 -10.36
C GLY A 287 -3.47 -10.02 -11.59
N THR A 288 -2.61 -9.01 -11.41
CA THR A 288 -2.16 -8.12 -12.50
C THR A 288 -1.06 -8.75 -13.35
N HIS A 289 -0.20 -9.59 -12.76
CA HIS A 289 0.97 -10.17 -13.43
C HIS A 289 0.91 -11.71 -13.51
N GLN A 290 -0.31 -12.24 -13.66
CA GLN A 290 -0.59 -13.67 -13.70
C GLN A 290 0.31 -14.43 -14.71
N ASP A 291 0.56 -13.85 -15.89
CA ASP A 291 1.38 -14.47 -16.95
C ASP A 291 2.88 -14.54 -16.62
N SER A 292 3.35 -13.74 -15.66
CA SER A 292 4.78 -13.65 -15.30
C SER A 292 5.12 -14.38 -14.00
N ILE A 293 4.12 -14.95 -13.32
CA ILE A 293 4.28 -15.66 -12.06
C ILE A 293 4.25 -17.15 -12.35
N ASP A 294 5.32 -17.86 -11.98
CA ASP A 294 5.32 -19.32 -11.99
C ASP A 294 4.72 -19.90 -10.71
N ARG A 295 4.43 -21.20 -10.73
CA ARG A 295 3.86 -21.93 -9.59
C ARG A 295 4.75 -21.81 -8.35
N ASP A 296 6.07 -21.88 -8.51
CA ASP A 296 7.03 -21.83 -7.39
C ASP A 296 7.01 -20.47 -6.69
N LEU A 297 6.98 -19.38 -7.46
CA LEU A 297 6.85 -18.03 -6.96
C LEU A 297 5.51 -17.84 -6.27
N PHE A 298 4.41 -18.26 -6.90
CA PHE A 298 3.09 -18.20 -6.28
C PHE A 298 3.12 -18.86 -4.89
N CYS A 299 3.57 -20.12 -4.81
CA CYS A 299 3.72 -20.84 -3.54
C CYS A 299 4.57 -20.08 -2.52
N LYS A 300 5.74 -19.53 -2.91
CA LYS A 300 6.60 -18.74 -2.01
C LYS A 300 5.91 -17.50 -1.44
N LEU A 301 5.05 -16.84 -2.23
CA LEU A 301 4.31 -15.65 -1.81
C LEU A 301 3.21 -16.00 -0.79
N ILE A 302 2.52 -17.13 -0.95
CA ILE A 302 1.31 -17.45 -0.16
C ILE A 302 1.54 -18.34 1.07
N VAL A 303 2.73 -18.95 1.22
CA VAL A 303 3.10 -19.80 2.37
C VAL A 303 2.76 -19.11 3.69
N ALA A 304 2.35 -19.88 4.69
CA ALA A 304 1.88 -19.37 5.98
C ALA A 304 2.88 -18.40 6.63
N ASP A 305 4.16 -18.73 6.60
CA ASP A 305 5.23 -17.89 7.15
C ASP A 305 5.43 -16.61 6.33
N SER A 306 5.10 -16.65 5.04
CA SER A 306 5.16 -15.51 4.12
C SER A 306 3.90 -14.65 4.13
N LEU A 307 2.74 -15.09 4.60
CA LEU A 307 1.55 -14.26 4.55
C LEU A 307 0.60 -14.49 5.73
N PRO A 308 1.11 -14.51 6.98
CA PRO A 308 0.42 -15.14 8.11
C PRO A 308 -1.00 -14.61 8.34
N VAL A 309 -1.26 -13.35 8.00
CA VAL A 309 -2.59 -12.74 8.07
C VAL A 309 -3.09 -12.40 6.66
N ILE A 310 -4.28 -12.87 6.33
CA ILE A 310 -4.97 -12.56 5.07
C ILE A 310 -6.06 -11.52 5.34
N SER A 311 -6.10 -10.48 4.51
CA SER A 311 -7.16 -9.48 4.50
C SER A 311 -8.42 -10.09 3.88
N PRO A 312 -9.62 -9.77 4.41
CA PRO A 312 -10.88 -10.14 3.77
C PRO A 312 -10.94 -9.70 2.30
N ASP A 313 -10.32 -8.57 1.96
CA ASP A 313 -10.29 -8.01 0.61
C ASP A 313 -9.39 -8.79 -0.36
N ALA A 314 -8.37 -9.47 0.17
CA ALA A 314 -7.45 -10.28 -0.61
C ALA A 314 -7.94 -11.72 -0.80
N ALA A 315 -8.75 -12.21 0.15
CA ALA A 315 -9.04 -13.64 0.31
C ALA A 315 -9.66 -14.29 -0.93
N ALA A 316 -10.67 -13.65 -1.54
CA ALA A 316 -11.34 -14.21 -2.72
C ALA A 316 -10.41 -14.29 -3.93
N THR A 317 -9.65 -13.23 -4.20
CA THR A 317 -8.66 -13.19 -5.29
C THR A 317 -7.57 -14.24 -5.07
N LEU A 318 -7.03 -14.38 -3.86
CA LEU A 318 -5.99 -15.39 -3.58
C LEU A 318 -6.49 -16.83 -3.79
N MET A 319 -7.75 -17.13 -3.41
CA MET A 319 -8.35 -18.45 -3.68
C MET A 319 -8.57 -18.70 -5.17
N GLU A 320 -9.01 -17.69 -5.92
CA GLU A 320 -9.16 -17.79 -7.39
C GLU A 320 -7.79 -18.04 -8.07
N GLN A 321 -6.75 -17.34 -7.62
CA GLN A 321 -5.39 -17.50 -8.17
C GLN A 321 -4.78 -18.85 -7.80
N GLU A 322 -5.02 -19.38 -6.60
CA GLU A 322 -4.59 -20.73 -6.24
C GLU A 322 -5.21 -21.79 -7.17
N GLN A 323 -6.48 -21.64 -7.51
CA GLN A 323 -7.16 -22.50 -8.48
C GLN A 323 -6.56 -22.38 -9.89
N PHE A 324 -5.90 -21.28 -10.22
CA PHE A 324 -5.20 -21.15 -11.48
C PHE A 324 -3.84 -21.84 -11.47
N PHE A 325 -3.06 -21.67 -10.39
CA PHE A 325 -1.68 -22.17 -10.31
C PHE A 325 -1.56 -23.64 -9.88
N LEU A 326 -2.54 -24.20 -9.17
CA LEU A 326 -2.54 -25.61 -8.77
C LEU A 326 -3.19 -26.49 -9.84
N SER A 327 -2.48 -27.55 -10.25
CA SER A 327 -3.01 -28.51 -11.22
C SER A 327 -4.20 -29.28 -10.62
N ALA A 328 -5.01 -29.93 -11.47
CA ALA A 328 -6.10 -30.79 -10.98
C ALA A 328 -5.57 -31.99 -10.18
N GLU A 329 -4.36 -32.46 -10.46
CA GLU A 329 -3.75 -33.60 -9.77
C GLU A 329 -3.28 -33.26 -8.34
N ASP A 330 -3.00 -31.99 -8.07
CA ASP A 330 -2.57 -31.52 -6.74
C ASP A 330 -3.76 -31.30 -5.79
N ARG A 331 -5.00 -31.45 -6.26
CA ARG A 331 -6.19 -31.12 -5.47
C ARG A 331 -6.71 -32.36 -4.77
N ASN A 332 -6.68 -32.31 -3.45
CA ASN A 332 -7.58 -33.15 -2.66
C ASN A 332 -8.97 -32.50 -2.69
N ASP A 333 -9.89 -33.03 -3.49
CA ASP A 333 -11.26 -32.49 -3.62
C ASP A 333 -12.05 -32.53 -2.29
N GLU A 334 -11.56 -33.25 -1.29
CA GLU A 334 -12.21 -33.42 0.01
C GLU A 334 -11.74 -32.41 1.07
N GLU A 335 -10.56 -31.79 0.91
CA GLU A 335 -9.93 -30.95 1.94
C GLU A 335 -9.57 -29.56 1.40
N LEU A 336 -9.73 -28.55 2.27
CA LEU A 336 -9.24 -27.21 1.94
C LEU A 336 -7.72 -27.18 1.98
N THR A 337 -7.11 -26.49 1.02
CA THR A 337 -5.69 -26.15 1.13
C THR A 337 -5.44 -25.22 2.31
N CYS A 338 -4.19 -25.15 2.78
CA CYS A 338 -3.80 -24.22 3.84
C CYS A 338 -4.16 -22.75 3.50
N LEU A 339 -3.99 -22.35 2.24
CA LEU A 339 -4.37 -21.01 1.78
C LEU A 339 -5.88 -20.82 1.81
N GLN A 340 -6.67 -21.75 1.26
CA GLN A 340 -8.14 -21.70 1.29
C GLN A 340 -8.70 -21.61 2.71
N GLU A 341 -8.14 -22.38 3.64
CA GLU A 341 -8.55 -22.33 5.04
C GLU A 341 -8.31 -20.94 5.65
N ARG A 342 -7.11 -20.37 5.45
CA ARG A 342 -6.75 -19.02 5.91
C ARG A 342 -7.59 -17.94 5.25
N CYS A 343 -7.85 -18.01 3.95
CA CYS A 343 -8.74 -17.11 3.22
C CYS A 343 -10.18 -17.20 3.74
N THR A 344 -10.69 -18.41 3.98
CA THR A 344 -12.03 -18.63 4.54
C THR A 344 -12.12 -18.05 5.96
N ASN A 345 -11.08 -18.23 6.78
CA ASN A 345 -10.99 -17.64 8.12
C ASN A 345 -10.87 -16.10 8.08
N ALA A 346 -10.24 -15.54 7.06
CA ALA A 346 -10.18 -14.08 6.88
C ALA A 346 -11.54 -13.49 6.52
N LEU A 347 -12.32 -14.15 5.65
CA LEU A 347 -13.65 -13.69 5.26
C LEU A 347 -14.67 -13.74 6.41
N TYR A 348 -14.46 -14.64 7.37
CA TYR A 348 -15.40 -14.95 8.45
C TYR A 348 -14.87 -14.51 9.82
N ASN A 349 -15.62 -13.67 10.54
CA ASN A 349 -15.27 -13.35 11.92
C ASN A 349 -15.87 -14.40 12.87
N SER A 350 -15.03 -15.30 13.38
CA SER A 350 -15.47 -16.36 14.30
C SER A 350 -16.04 -15.87 15.63
N ARG A 351 -15.76 -14.63 16.03
CA ARG A 351 -16.29 -14.04 17.27
C ARG A 351 -17.70 -13.52 17.11
N THR A 352 -17.96 -12.80 16.00
CA THR A 352 -19.27 -12.20 15.74
C THR A 352 -20.18 -13.11 14.92
N GLY A 353 -19.62 -14.13 14.30
CA GLY A 353 -20.27 -14.97 13.29
C GLY A 353 -20.62 -14.20 12.01
N ALA A 354 -20.19 -12.94 11.86
CA ALA A 354 -20.49 -12.12 10.70
C ALA A 354 -19.39 -12.21 9.64
N TRP A 355 -19.80 -12.09 8.38
CA TRP A 355 -18.90 -11.89 7.26
C TRP A 355 -18.22 -10.53 7.38
N GLN A 356 -16.88 -10.49 7.32
CA GLN A 356 -16.12 -9.25 7.48
C GLN A 356 -16.38 -8.24 6.33
N LEU A 357 -16.85 -8.73 5.18
CA LEU A 357 -17.20 -7.91 4.02
C LEU A 357 -18.65 -7.39 4.03
N ALA A 358 -19.52 -7.86 4.94
CA ALA A 358 -20.94 -7.47 4.97
C ALA A 358 -21.17 -5.99 5.31
N GLN A 359 -20.15 -5.31 5.82
CA GLN A 359 -20.22 -3.87 6.13
C GLN A 359 -19.81 -2.98 4.94
N LYS A 360 -19.41 -3.58 3.80
CA LYS A 360 -18.93 -2.84 2.62
C LYS A 360 -20.05 -2.57 1.61
N ASP A 361 -19.76 -1.66 0.69
CA ASP A 361 -20.64 -1.25 -0.42
C ASP A 361 -21.29 -2.48 -1.11
N PRO A 362 -22.62 -2.49 -1.38
CA PRO A 362 -23.30 -3.55 -2.12
C PRO A 362 -22.62 -3.97 -3.43
N ILE A 363 -21.94 -3.05 -4.12
CA ILE A 363 -21.17 -3.33 -5.35
C ILE A 363 -20.01 -4.28 -5.06
N ILE A 364 -19.31 -4.08 -3.93
CA ILE A 364 -18.20 -4.94 -3.50
C ILE A 364 -18.72 -6.34 -3.18
N LEU A 365 -19.89 -6.44 -2.53
CA LEU A 365 -20.52 -7.74 -2.25
C LEU A 365 -20.93 -8.48 -3.52
N MET A 366 -21.42 -7.78 -4.54
CA MET A 366 -21.74 -8.40 -5.83
C MET A 366 -20.50 -8.91 -6.56
N ASN A 367 -19.40 -8.14 -6.54
CA ASN A 367 -18.13 -8.58 -7.11
C ASN A 367 -17.56 -9.79 -6.36
N LEU A 368 -17.65 -9.79 -5.03
CA LEU A 368 -17.27 -10.93 -4.21
C LEU A 368 -18.11 -12.17 -4.56
N TYR A 369 -19.44 -12.05 -4.66
CA TYR A 369 -20.29 -13.17 -5.02
C TYR A 369 -19.91 -13.77 -6.39
N LYS A 370 -19.62 -12.90 -7.36
CA LYS A 370 -19.12 -13.31 -8.68
C LYS A 370 -17.78 -14.05 -8.58
N GLN A 371 -16.85 -13.61 -7.74
CA GLN A 371 -15.58 -14.30 -7.51
C GLN A 371 -15.78 -15.65 -6.80
N LEU A 372 -16.56 -15.67 -5.72
CA LEU A 372 -16.86 -16.88 -4.95
C LEU A 372 -17.54 -17.95 -5.82
N SER A 373 -18.36 -17.56 -6.79
CA SER A 373 -19.02 -18.50 -7.72
C SER A 373 -18.05 -19.29 -8.61
N LYS A 374 -16.80 -18.85 -8.74
CA LYS A 374 -15.75 -19.55 -9.50
C LYS A 374 -14.97 -20.56 -8.66
N LEU A 375 -15.07 -20.48 -7.34
CA LEU A 375 -14.28 -21.28 -6.42
C LEU A 375 -14.74 -22.76 -6.40
N PRO A 376 -13.86 -23.69 -6.01
CA PRO A 376 -14.22 -25.10 -5.88
C PRO A 376 -15.40 -25.32 -4.94
N LEU A 377 -16.19 -26.36 -5.22
CA LEU A 377 -17.40 -26.68 -4.45
C LEU A 377 -17.10 -26.90 -2.96
N ILE A 378 -15.93 -27.44 -2.62
CA ILE A 378 -15.50 -27.66 -1.23
C ILE A 378 -15.32 -26.34 -0.46
N VAL A 379 -14.78 -25.31 -1.12
CA VAL A 379 -14.63 -23.96 -0.54
C VAL A 379 -16.01 -23.37 -0.30
N MET A 380 -16.88 -23.43 -1.30
CA MET A 380 -18.26 -22.93 -1.18
C MET A 380 -19.06 -23.68 -0.11
N LYS A 381 -18.94 -25.00 -0.03
CA LYS A 381 -19.57 -25.83 1.01
C LYS A 381 -19.06 -25.42 2.39
N THR A 382 -17.75 -25.22 2.56
CA THR A 382 -17.19 -24.81 3.86
C THR A 382 -17.65 -23.40 4.26
N ILE A 383 -17.70 -22.48 3.30
CA ILE A 383 -18.24 -21.13 3.46
C ILE A 383 -19.72 -21.18 3.92
N ILE A 384 -20.55 -21.98 3.25
CA ILE A 384 -21.96 -22.17 3.60
C ILE A 384 -22.08 -22.81 4.98
N LEU A 385 -21.34 -23.88 5.26
CA LEU A 385 -21.38 -24.56 6.56
C LEU A 385 -20.94 -23.65 7.70
N LYS A 386 -19.92 -22.81 7.53
CA LYS A 386 -19.53 -21.79 8.54
C LYS A 386 -20.63 -20.74 8.74
N THR A 387 -21.40 -20.43 7.69
CA THR A 387 -22.55 -19.53 7.78
C THR A 387 -23.75 -20.20 8.44
N MET A 388 -23.99 -21.49 8.18
CA MET A 388 -25.12 -22.26 8.71
C MET A 388 -24.90 -22.74 10.15
N ASN A 389 -23.66 -23.07 10.53
CA ASN A 389 -23.28 -23.40 11.91
C ASN A 389 -23.24 -22.17 12.82
N MET A 390 -23.71 -21.02 12.34
CA MET A 390 -24.29 -20.03 13.22
C MET A 390 -25.51 -20.66 13.88
N GLU A 391 -25.34 -21.21 15.08
CA GLU A 391 -26.37 -20.93 16.07
C GLU A 391 -26.39 -19.41 16.18
N PRO A 392 -27.46 -18.71 15.76
CA PRO A 392 -27.54 -17.28 15.99
C PRO A 392 -27.48 -17.10 17.49
N LYS A 393 -26.30 -16.73 18.00
CA LYS A 393 -26.13 -16.34 19.39
C LYS A 393 -26.98 -15.10 19.59
N GLY A 394 -28.22 -15.31 20.02
CA GLY A 394 -28.97 -14.31 20.76
C GLY A 394 -29.99 -13.45 20.02
N VAL A 395 -30.22 -13.58 18.70
CA VAL A 395 -31.28 -12.76 18.08
C VAL A 395 -32.64 -13.39 18.37
N PHE A 396 -33.23 -12.92 19.46
CA PHE A 396 -34.53 -13.33 19.93
C PHE A 396 -35.56 -12.20 19.77
N VAL A 397 -36.78 -12.54 19.36
CA VAL A 397 -37.91 -11.62 19.42
C VAL A 397 -38.87 -12.14 20.49
N ARG A 398 -39.10 -11.33 21.52
CA ARG A 398 -40.13 -11.63 22.51
C ARG A 398 -41.47 -11.12 22.03
N VAL A 399 -42.43 -12.02 21.85
CA VAL A 399 -43.80 -11.71 21.48
C VAL A 399 -44.70 -11.81 22.69
N ILE A 400 -45.47 -10.74 22.90
CA ILE A 400 -46.47 -10.62 23.97
C ILE A 400 -47.76 -10.05 23.39
N GLY A 401 -48.90 -10.51 23.89
CA GLY A 401 -50.22 -10.01 23.50
C GLY A 401 -50.76 -10.56 22.19
N ALA A 402 -50.38 -11.78 21.81
CA ALA A 402 -50.72 -12.40 20.52
C ALA A 402 -52.16 -12.84 20.31
N GLY A 403 -53.05 -12.51 21.24
CA GLY A 403 -54.42 -13.02 21.27
C GLY A 403 -54.54 -14.45 21.81
N THR A 404 -53.54 -15.30 21.59
CA THR A 404 -53.47 -16.64 22.19
C THR A 404 -52.15 -16.81 22.97
N GLU A 405 -52.23 -17.43 24.16
CA GLU A 405 -51.03 -17.68 24.99
C GLU A 405 -50.00 -18.55 24.28
N SER A 406 -50.45 -19.45 23.40
CA SER A 406 -49.60 -20.31 22.58
C SER A 406 -48.65 -19.55 21.64
N CYS A 407 -49.02 -18.35 21.21
CA CYS A 407 -48.22 -17.54 20.28
C CYS A 407 -47.27 -16.58 21.00
N ASN A 408 -47.42 -16.41 22.32
CA ASN A 408 -46.52 -15.60 23.14
C ASN A 408 -45.24 -16.39 23.43
N GLY A 409 -44.11 -15.69 23.55
CA GLY A 409 -42.85 -16.31 23.92
C GLY A 409 -41.65 -15.70 23.22
N VAL A 410 -40.55 -16.45 23.21
CA VAL A 410 -39.25 -15.99 22.70
C VAL A 410 -38.95 -16.76 21.41
N TYR A 411 -39.00 -16.05 20.30
CA TYR A 411 -38.73 -16.59 18.97
C TYR A 411 -37.26 -16.44 18.65
N LYS A 412 -36.63 -17.51 18.16
CA LYS A 412 -35.22 -17.53 17.72
C LYS A 412 -35.15 -17.26 16.22
N LEU A 413 -34.21 -16.44 15.76
CA LEU A 413 -33.98 -16.30 14.31
C LEU A 413 -33.63 -17.67 13.70
N LEU A 414 -34.37 -18.14 12.69
CA LEU A 414 -34.11 -19.44 12.05
C LEU A 414 -33.30 -19.29 10.76
N PHE A 415 -33.66 -18.35 9.87
CA PHE A 415 -32.93 -18.03 8.64
C PHE A 415 -33.47 -16.81 7.90
N HIS A 416 -32.72 -16.36 6.88
CA HIS A 416 -33.18 -15.43 5.83
C HIS A 416 -33.93 -16.23 4.75
N SER A 417 -35.25 -16.13 4.68
CA SER A 417 -36.05 -16.70 3.58
C SER A 417 -36.49 -15.60 2.64
N ASN A 418 -36.14 -15.65 1.35
CA ASN A 418 -36.56 -14.65 0.36
C ASN A 418 -36.32 -13.20 0.81
N SER A 419 -35.14 -12.94 1.38
CA SER A 419 -34.73 -11.64 1.94
C SER A 419 -35.54 -11.16 3.17
N LYS A 420 -36.30 -12.04 3.83
CA LYS A 420 -37.04 -11.74 5.07
C LYS A 420 -36.43 -12.48 6.25
N LEU A 421 -36.30 -11.77 7.38
CA LEU A 421 -35.95 -12.35 8.67
C LEU A 421 -37.13 -13.17 9.19
N VAL A 422 -36.92 -14.47 9.43
CA VAL A 422 -37.93 -15.37 10.00
C VAL A 422 -37.47 -15.80 11.39
N PHE A 423 -38.26 -15.47 12.40
CA PHE A 423 -38.07 -15.91 13.78
C PHE A 423 -39.02 -17.06 14.09
N VAL A 424 -38.56 -18.09 14.79
CA VAL A 424 -39.38 -19.27 15.07
C VAL A 424 -39.44 -19.62 16.55
N GLN A 425 -40.57 -20.17 16.96
CA GLN A 425 -40.78 -20.71 18.29
C GLN A 425 -41.58 -22.01 18.18
N ASP A 426 -41.08 -23.09 18.75
CA ASP A 426 -41.86 -24.32 18.86
C ASP A 426 -42.97 -24.15 19.91
N GLY A 427 -44.17 -24.66 19.62
CA GLY A 427 -45.30 -24.54 20.52
C GLY A 427 -46.48 -25.43 20.15
N VAL A 428 -47.60 -25.22 20.84
CA VAL A 428 -48.82 -26.01 20.67
C VAL A 428 -50.00 -25.09 20.34
N PHE A 429 -50.66 -25.31 19.22
CA PHE A 429 -51.84 -24.56 18.79
C PHE A 429 -52.98 -25.54 18.49
N ASN A 430 -54.14 -25.36 19.14
CA ASN A 430 -55.29 -26.27 19.03
C ASN A 430 -54.91 -27.75 19.19
N GLU A 431 -54.18 -28.09 20.25
CA GLU A 431 -53.69 -29.44 20.57
C GLU A 431 -52.66 -30.03 19.58
N GLU A 432 -52.35 -29.32 18.49
CA GLU A 432 -51.31 -29.72 17.55
C GLU A 432 -49.95 -29.13 17.94
N LYS A 433 -48.90 -29.97 17.94
CA LYS A 433 -47.51 -29.52 18.10
C LYS A 433 -46.99 -28.99 16.75
N GLY A 434 -46.32 -27.85 16.78
CA GLY A 434 -45.77 -27.25 15.58
C GLY A 434 -44.80 -26.12 15.89
N GLN A 435 -44.48 -25.35 14.85
CA GLN A 435 -43.58 -24.22 14.91
C GLN A 435 -44.30 -22.95 14.49
N PHE A 436 -44.28 -21.93 15.34
CA PHE A 436 -44.69 -20.58 14.99
C PHE A 436 -43.54 -19.88 14.28
N GLU A 437 -43.84 -19.18 13.19
CA GLU A 437 -42.89 -18.36 12.43
C GLU A 437 -43.35 -16.91 12.41
N ILE A 438 -42.43 -15.97 12.58
CA ILE A 438 -42.67 -14.53 12.59
C ILE A 438 -41.79 -13.87 11.57
N TYR A 439 -42.39 -13.07 10.70
CA TYR A 439 -41.66 -12.31 9.70
C TYR A 439 -42.35 -10.98 9.37
N PRO A 440 -41.58 -9.95 8.98
CA PRO A 440 -42.14 -8.66 8.57
C PRO A 440 -42.82 -8.75 7.19
N SER A 441 -43.99 -8.10 7.06
CA SER A 441 -44.76 -7.98 5.82
C SER A 441 -45.59 -6.69 5.80
N LYS A 442 -45.34 -5.82 4.81
CA LYS A 442 -46.12 -4.58 4.56
C LYS A 442 -46.35 -3.70 5.81
N GLY A 443 -45.30 -3.47 6.60
CA GLY A 443 -45.36 -2.62 7.81
C GLY A 443 -45.99 -3.28 9.04
N ARG A 444 -46.22 -4.61 9.01
CA ARG A 444 -46.70 -5.42 10.13
C ARG A 444 -45.85 -6.67 10.29
N PHE A 445 -45.96 -7.34 11.43
CA PHE A 445 -45.44 -8.70 11.61
C PHE A 445 -46.58 -9.70 11.41
N LEU A 446 -46.30 -10.77 10.67
CA LEU A 446 -47.19 -11.91 10.51
C LEU A 446 -46.67 -13.05 11.37
N ILE A 447 -47.56 -13.71 12.11
CA ILE A 447 -47.27 -14.95 12.83
C ILE A 447 -48.01 -16.07 12.10
N THR A 448 -47.30 -17.11 11.70
CA THR A 448 -47.87 -18.29 11.05
C THR A 448 -47.51 -19.54 11.84
N PHE A 449 -48.44 -20.48 11.99
CA PHE A 449 -48.18 -21.76 12.66
C PHE A 449 -48.04 -22.89 11.63
N LYS A 450 -46.99 -23.70 11.76
CA LYS A 450 -46.73 -24.89 10.94
C LYS A 450 -46.78 -26.14 11.82
N SER A 451 -47.81 -26.95 11.63
CA SER A 451 -47.97 -28.23 12.35
C SER A 451 -46.90 -29.24 11.94
N PHE A 452 -46.30 -29.96 12.90
CA PHE A 452 -45.29 -30.98 12.60
C PHE A 452 -45.87 -32.22 11.92
N TYR A 453 -47.17 -32.48 12.10
CA TYR A 453 -47.85 -33.67 11.57
C TYR A 453 -48.19 -33.58 10.07
N LEU A 454 -48.12 -32.38 9.47
CA LEU A 454 -48.51 -32.15 8.07
C LEU A 454 -47.33 -32.12 7.08
N TYR A 455 -46.11 -32.42 7.51
CA TYR A 455 -44.94 -32.40 6.62
C TYR A 455 -44.98 -33.43 5.47
N SER A 456 -45.95 -34.35 5.44
CA SER A 456 -46.16 -35.26 4.31
C SER A 456 -47.16 -34.76 3.26
N GLN A 457 -47.89 -33.66 3.51
CA GLN A 457 -48.82 -33.06 2.56
C GLN A 457 -48.81 -31.53 2.71
N ASN A 458 -48.31 -30.80 1.69
CA ASN A 458 -48.19 -29.34 1.65
C ASN A 458 -49.55 -28.61 1.77
N VAL A 459 -50.15 -28.57 2.96
CA VAL A 459 -51.33 -27.75 3.27
C VAL A 459 -50.93 -26.73 4.33
N ILE A 460 -50.59 -25.53 3.87
CA ILE A 460 -50.36 -24.37 4.74
C ILE A 460 -51.74 -23.92 5.23
N ARG A 461 -52.09 -24.22 6.48
CA ARG A 461 -53.20 -23.52 7.16
C ARG A 461 -52.70 -22.14 7.59
N SER A 462 -52.69 -21.18 6.67
CA SER A 462 -52.48 -19.77 7.03
C SER A 462 -53.78 -19.24 7.66
N GLN A 463 -53.84 -19.22 8.99
CA GLN A 463 -54.88 -18.43 9.65
C GLN A 463 -54.41 -16.96 9.61
N GLU A 464 -54.90 -16.20 8.65
CA GLU A 464 -54.75 -14.74 8.65
C GLU A 464 -55.60 -14.15 9.77
N SER A 465 -55.10 -14.25 11.00
CA SER A 465 -55.66 -13.49 12.13
C SER A 465 -55.32 -12.01 11.93
N CYS A 466 -56.20 -11.28 11.26
CA CYS A 466 -56.14 -9.82 11.20
C CYS A 466 -56.57 -9.23 12.54
N MET A 467 -55.72 -9.25 13.58
CA MET A 467 -55.77 -8.25 14.65
C MET A 467 -54.42 -8.10 15.36
N PRO A 468 -53.63 -7.06 15.08
CA PRO A 468 -52.88 -6.42 16.15
C PRO A 468 -53.86 -5.63 17.03
N PRO A 469 -53.67 -5.56 18.37
CA PRO A 469 -54.37 -4.56 19.17
C PRO A 469 -54.07 -3.16 18.63
N LYS A 470 -54.97 -2.18 18.88
CA LYS A 470 -54.83 -0.77 18.43
C LYS A 470 -53.49 -0.12 18.83
N THR A 471 -52.74 -0.73 19.75
CA THR A 471 -51.43 -0.28 20.24
C THR A 471 -50.23 -0.92 19.54
N GLY A 472 -50.43 -1.84 18.59
CA GLY A 472 -49.34 -2.62 17.99
C GLY A 472 -48.72 -3.64 18.96
N TRP A 473 -47.82 -4.47 18.45
CA TRP A 473 -47.03 -5.41 19.23
C TRP A 473 -45.89 -4.67 19.91
N LEU A 474 -45.80 -4.73 21.24
CA LEU A 474 -44.70 -4.14 22.00
C LEU A 474 -43.49 -5.06 21.93
N ALA A 475 -42.50 -4.70 21.11
CA ALA A 475 -41.14 -5.17 21.32
C ALA A 475 -40.63 -4.50 22.61
N CYS A 476 -40.47 -5.28 23.69
CA CYS A 476 -39.89 -4.75 24.93
C CYS A 476 -38.38 -4.54 24.76
N GLY A 477 -38.01 -3.35 24.30
CA GLY A 477 -36.88 -2.55 24.79
C GLY A 477 -37.46 -1.20 25.23
N HIS A 478 -37.07 -0.67 26.39
CA HIS A 478 -37.89 0.30 27.14
C HIS A 478 -38.32 1.59 26.40
N ALA A 479 -39.60 1.93 26.61
CA ALA A 479 -40.30 3.24 26.48
C ALA A 479 -40.98 3.64 25.15
N LYS A 480 -42.07 4.41 25.30
CA LYS A 480 -43.22 4.63 24.41
C LYS A 480 -42.92 5.44 23.12
N ASN A 481 -43.37 4.92 21.97
CA ASN A 481 -43.58 5.49 20.60
C ASN A 481 -42.63 6.60 20.11
N PRO A 482 -41.85 6.35 19.03
CA PRO A 482 -42.33 6.51 17.64
C PRO A 482 -41.83 5.32 16.72
N PRO A 483 -42.02 5.30 15.37
CA PRO A 483 -41.87 4.08 14.57
C PRO A 483 -40.41 3.58 14.54
N PRO A 484 -40.18 2.25 14.46
CA PRO A 484 -38.88 1.67 14.78
C PRO A 484 -37.81 2.06 13.76
N LYS A 485 -36.78 2.77 14.24
CA LYS A 485 -35.41 2.57 13.76
C LYS A 485 -34.90 1.27 14.39
N LEU A 486 -34.42 0.35 13.56
CA LEU A 486 -33.78 -0.90 14.00
C LEU A 486 -32.56 -0.57 14.84
N ASN A 487 -32.65 -0.78 16.14
CA ASN A 487 -31.48 -0.93 17.00
C ASN A 487 -31.43 -2.38 17.48
N TYR A 488 -30.36 -3.06 17.08
CA TYR A 488 -30.01 -4.41 17.51
C TYR A 488 -29.63 -4.35 19.01
N ILE A 489 -30.03 -5.37 19.79
CA ILE A 489 -29.47 -5.62 21.13
C ILE A 489 -28.21 -6.46 20.98
#